data_AF-A0A969AE81-F1
#
_entry.id   AF-A0A969AE81-F1
#
_cell.length_a   1.000
_cell.length_b   1.000
_cell.length_c   1.000
_cell.angle_alpha   90.00
_cell.angle_beta   90.00
_cell.angle_gamma   90.00
#
_symmetry.space_group_name_H-M   'P 1'
#
loop_
_entity.id
_entity.type
_entity.pdbx_description
1 polymer ?
#
loop_
_entity_poly.entity_id
_entity_poly.type
_entity_poly.pdbx_seq_one_letter_code
_entity_poly.pdbx_strand_id
1 'polypeptide(L)'
;KKIRYALEAIGITDIVPIQSSHSGGYHLIIPLETQIPTFSLACALEITLRKAGLSIRQGHLEVFPNAKPYGSNTVTNYNAIRCPMQPHSGALLLDDDLEPIGDSVEVFLDHCDRAASRQDLTKLKRFARKARKTITKERYSKSFSKDALSWRTDWEEIIATGWTGKGQTNTYLQILVGYGIVFLGLEYEELVKYALEVATNAPGYTEYCGHQHEIEARIRQWARNSINNNGIPNMPATQNAPVKPLQPHLRR
;
A
#
# COMPACT_ATOMS: atom_id res chain seq x y z
N LYS A 1 -22.69 13.15 -6.16
CA LYS A 1 -22.99 13.52 -4.74
C LYS A 1 -22.01 12.92 -3.71
N LYS A 2 -21.83 11.59 -3.62
CA LYS A 2 -20.88 10.96 -2.65
C LYS A 2 -19.42 11.44 -2.72
N ILE A 3 -18.88 11.61 -3.94
CA ILE A 3 -17.51 12.12 -4.14
C ILE A 3 -17.37 13.53 -3.57
N ARG A 4 -18.28 14.45 -3.92
CA ARG A 4 -18.27 15.84 -3.46
C ARG A 4 -18.20 15.93 -1.93
N TYR A 5 -19.08 15.21 -1.23
CA TYR A 5 -19.10 15.17 0.23
C TYR A 5 -17.77 14.66 0.84
N ALA A 6 -17.16 13.64 0.23
CA ALA A 6 -15.86 13.14 0.69
C ALA A 6 -14.75 14.17 0.51
N LEU A 7 -14.78 14.94 -0.58
CA LEU A 7 -13.80 15.97 -0.91
C LEU A 7 -13.93 17.20 0.00
N GLU A 8 -15.15 17.59 0.37
CA GLU A 8 -15.40 18.69 1.34
C GLU A 8 -14.74 18.41 2.70
N ALA A 9 -14.72 17.14 3.11
CA ALA A 9 -14.09 16.71 4.37
C ALA A 9 -12.58 17.02 4.42
N ILE A 10 -11.91 17.15 3.28
CA ILE A 10 -10.49 17.51 3.19
C ILE A 10 -10.22 18.95 2.76
N GLY A 11 -11.26 19.77 2.54
CA GLY A 11 -11.14 21.18 2.16
C GLY A 11 -11.30 21.46 0.67
N ILE A 12 -11.75 20.47 -0.11
CA ILE A 12 -12.16 20.68 -1.51
C ILE A 12 -13.66 20.92 -1.52
N THR A 13 -14.07 22.18 -1.56
CA THR A 13 -15.43 22.64 -1.27
C THR A 13 -16.26 22.91 -2.51
N ASP A 14 -15.61 23.16 -3.65
CA ASP A 14 -16.27 23.42 -4.92
C ASP A 14 -15.60 22.63 -6.04
N ILE A 15 -16.39 22.15 -6.99
CA ILE A 15 -15.92 21.35 -8.12
C ILE A 15 -16.63 21.82 -9.38
N VAL A 16 -15.92 21.84 -10.51
CA VAL A 16 -16.48 22.20 -11.80
C VAL A 16 -16.68 20.91 -12.61
N PRO A 17 -17.91 20.35 -12.64
CA PRO A 17 -18.18 19.15 -13.41
C PRO A 17 -18.26 19.50 -14.90
N ILE A 18 -17.64 18.66 -15.73
CA ILE A 18 -17.77 18.72 -17.18
C ILE A 18 -18.07 17.32 -17.72
N GLN A 19 -18.84 17.25 -18.79
CA GLN A 19 -18.79 16.12 -19.71
C GLN A 19 -17.52 16.31 -20.56
N SER A 20 -16.70 15.28 -20.72
CA SER A 20 -15.40 15.36 -21.39
C SER A 20 -15.39 14.83 -22.83
N SER A 21 -16.49 14.19 -23.25
CA SER A 21 -16.64 13.62 -24.59
C SER A 21 -18.09 13.36 -24.97
N HIS A 22 -18.33 13.15 -26.27
CA HIS A 22 -19.61 12.62 -26.79
C HIS A 22 -20.04 11.28 -26.18
N SER A 23 -19.12 10.53 -25.56
CA SER A 23 -19.41 9.26 -24.90
C SER A 23 -19.90 9.41 -23.46
N GLY A 24 -20.13 10.64 -22.99
CA GLY A 24 -20.73 10.92 -21.67
C GLY A 24 -19.80 10.75 -20.47
N GLY A 25 -18.47 10.71 -20.69
CA GLY A 25 -17.52 10.66 -19.58
C GLY A 25 -17.54 11.95 -18.76
N TYR A 26 -17.50 11.85 -17.43
CA TYR A 26 -17.47 13.02 -16.54
C TYR A 26 -16.06 13.29 -16.02
N HIS A 27 -15.62 14.54 -16.09
CA HIS A 27 -14.46 15.02 -15.33
C HIS A 27 -14.94 15.98 -14.23
N LEU A 28 -14.39 15.82 -13.03
CA LEU A 28 -14.60 16.74 -11.92
C LEU A 28 -13.34 17.59 -11.78
N ILE A 29 -13.39 18.81 -12.29
CA ILE A 29 -12.24 19.72 -12.24
C ILE A 29 -12.20 20.36 -10.85
N ILE A 30 -11.01 20.39 -10.26
CA ILE A 30 -10.76 20.97 -8.93
C ILE A 30 -9.75 22.11 -9.11
N PRO A 31 -10.22 23.34 -9.36
CA PRO A 31 -9.37 24.51 -9.50
C PRO A 31 -8.72 24.87 -8.16
N LEU A 32 -7.46 25.27 -8.18
CA LEU A 32 -6.70 25.66 -6.99
C LEU A 32 -6.04 27.02 -7.24
N GLU A 33 -6.25 27.97 -6.33
CA GLU A 33 -5.69 29.32 -6.43
C GLU A 33 -4.16 29.35 -6.21
N THR A 34 -3.64 28.37 -5.46
CA THR A 34 -2.19 28.24 -5.24
C THR A 34 -1.72 26.82 -5.49
N GLN A 35 -0.46 26.71 -5.90
CA GLN A 35 0.18 25.41 -6.12
C GLN A 35 0.24 24.59 -4.83
N ILE A 36 -0.03 23.29 -4.96
CA ILE A 36 0.09 22.30 -3.89
C ILE A 36 1.02 21.18 -4.37
N PRO A 37 1.88 20.61 -3.50
CA PRO A 37 2.71 19.47 -3.88
C PRO A 37 1.89 18.30 -4.46
N THR A 38 2.05 18.05 -5.76
CA THR A 38 1.25 17.14 -6.58
C THR A 38 1.08 15.76 -5.96
N PHE A 39 2.18 15.14 -5.51
CA PHE A 39 2.13 13.81 -4.90
C PHE A 39 1.35 13.79 -3.58
N SER A 40 1.44 14.87 -2.79
CA SER A 40 0.70 14.96 -1.52
C SER A 40 -0.80 15.10 -1.77
N LEU A 41 -1.18 15.86 -2.80
CA LEU A 41 -2.57 15.98 -3.26
C LEU A 41 -3.10 14.63 -3.75
N ALA A 42 -2.32 13.93 -4.59
CA ALA A 42 -2.67 12.59 -5.06
C ALA A 42 -2.93 11.61 -3.90
N CYS A 43 -2.06 11.62 -2.89
CA CYS A 43 -2.25 10.80 -1.68
C CYS A 43 -3.52 11.19 -0.91
N ALA A 44 -3.83 12.49 -0.83
CA ALA A 44 -5.02 12.99 -0.14
C ALA A 44 -6.30 12.48 -0.82
N LEU A 45 -6.36 12.61 -2.15
CA LEU A 45 -7.50 12.15 -2.95
C LEU A 45 -7.67 10.63 -2.83
N GLU A 46 -6.59 9.85 -2.96
CA GLU A 46 -6.62 8.39 -2.86
C GLU A 46 -7.17 7.92 -1.50
N ILE A 47 -6.60 8.42 -0.40
CA ILE A 47 -7.05 8.05 0.94
C ILE A 47 -8.51 8.45 1.19
N THR A 48 -8.91 9.64 0.73
CA THR A 48 -10.24 10.19 0.97
C THR A 48 -11.30 9.38 0.24
N LEU A 49 -11.09 9.10 -1.04
CA LEU A 49 -12.01 8.29 -1.84
C LEU A 49 -12.06 6.84 -1.34
N ARG A 50 -10.92 6.25 -0.99
CA ARG A 50 -10.85 4.90 -0.38
C ARG A 50 -11.64 4.83 0.92
N LYS A 51 -11.51 5.83 1.80
CA LYS A 51 -12.27 5.93 3.06
C LYS A 51 -13.77 6.14 2.85
N ALA A 52 -14.16 6.80 1.76
CA ALA A 52 -15.55 6.90 1.36
C ALA A 52 -16.09 5.57 0.78
N GLY A 53 -15.29 4.50 0.70
CA GLY A 53 -15.68 3.22 0.12
C GLY A 53 -15.79 3.27 -1.41
N LEU A 54 -15.07 4.18 -2.05
CA LEU A 54 -14.98 4.26 -3.51
C LEU A 54 -13.73 3.51 -3.98
N SER A 55 -13.90 2.68 -5.00
CA SER A 55 -12.80 1.96 -5.64
C SER A 55 -12.21 2.80 -6.77
N ILE A 56 -10.95 3.22 -6.62
CA ILE A 56 -10.19 3.90 -7.68
C ILE A 56 -9.69 2.83 -8.66
N ARG A 57 -10.23 2.84 -9.87
CA ARG A 57 -9.92 1.87 -10.94
C ARG A 57 -10.03 2.55 -12.30
N GLN A 58 -9.16 2.15 -13.21
CA GLN A 58 -9.16 2.64 -14.58
C GLN A 58 -10.51 2.36 -15.26
N GLY A 59 -11.03 3.33 -16.01
CA GLY A 59 -12.32 3.27 -16.69
C GLY A 59 -13.55 3.44 -15.79
N HIS A 60 -13.40 3.61 -14.47
CA HIS A 60 -14.53 3.78 -13.55
C HIS A 60 -14.40 5.03 -12.68
N LEU A 61 -13.33 5.11 -11.88
CA LEU A 61 -13.01 6.28 -11.08
C LEU A 61 -11.50 6.45 -11.08
N GLU A 62 -11.05 7.45 -11.82
CA GLU A 62 -9.64 7.80 -11.96
C GLU A 62 -9.35 9.12 -11.27
N VAL A 63 -8.13 9.26 -10.75
CA VAL A 63 -7.69 10.45 -10.02
C VAL A 63 -6.45 10.99 -10.70
N PHE A 64 -6.46 12.30 -10.97
CA PHE A 64 -5.37 13.01 -11.62
C PHE A 64 -5.07 14.25 -10.78
N PRO A 65 -3.88 14.33 -10.13
CA PRO A 65 -2.76 13.38 -10.16
C PRO A 65 -3.02 12.05 -9.41
N ASN A 66 -2.41 10.95 -9.85
CA ASN A 66 -2.46 9.65 -9.17
C ASN A 66 -1.24 9.41 -8.27
N ALA A 67 -1.38 8.65 -7.18
CA ALA A 67 -0.27 8.47 -6.23
C ALA A 67 0.74 7.40 -6.70
N LYS A 68 1.09 7.31 -7.99
CA LYS A 68 2.07 6.33 -8.47
C LYS A 68 3.40 6.46 -7.72
N PRO A 69 4.01 5.35 -7.27
CA PRO A 69 5.32 5.39 -6.62
C PRO A 69 6.39 5.85 -7.61
N TYR A 70 7.37 6.59 -7.10
CA TYR A 70 8.53 7.02 -7.89
C TYR A 70 9.42 5.81 -8.20
N GLY A 71 9.71 5.57 -9.47
CA GLY A 71 10.73 4.61 -9.90
C GLY A 71 12.13 5.19 -9.78
N SER A 72 13.04 4.51 -9.09
CA SER A 72 14.44 4.96 -8.95
C SER A 72 15.20 5.01 -10.28
N ASN A 73 14.81 4.18 -11.24
CA ASN A 73 15.53 3.97 -12.51
C ASN A 73 14.74 4.50 -13.73
N THR A 74 13.53 5.03 -13.53
CA THR A 74 12.66 5.52 -14.61
C THR A 74 11.79 6.68 -14.12
N VAL A 75 11.75 7.77 -14.89
CA VAL A 75 10.84 8.89 -14.63
C VAL A 75 9.40 8.38 -14.70
N THR A 76 8.74 8.38 -13.54
CA THR A 76 7.34 7.95 -13.46
C THR A 76 6.43 9.15 -13.65
N ASN A 77 5.87 9.29 -14.85
CA ASN A 77 4.90 10.34 -15.15
C ASN A 77 3.53 10.03 -14.52
N TYR A 78 2.81 11.09 -14.11
CA TYR A 78 1.40 10.99 -13.76
C TYR A 78 0.59 10.59 -15.00
N ASN A 79 -0.60 10.05 -14.79
CA ASN A 79 -1.50 9.80 -15.92
C ASN A 79 -1.87 11.14 -16.59
N ALA A 80 -1.85 11.16 -17.91
CA ALA A 80 -2.30 12.31 -18.68
C ALA A 80 -3.83 12.41 -18.64
N ILE A 81 -4.35 13.64 -18.62
CA ILE A 81 -5.76 13.93 -18.85
C ILE A 81 -5.90 14.67 -20.17
N ARG A 82 -7.04 14.47 -20.84
CA ARG A 82 -7.41 15.33 -21.96
C ARG A 82 -7.63 16.76 -21.45
N CYS A 83 -7.17 17.74 -22.23
CA CYS A 83 -7.42 19.15 -21.91
C CYS A 83 -8.94 19.40 -21.81
N PRO A 84 -9.45 20.03 -20.74
CA PRO A 84 -10.85 20.42 -20.63
C PRO A 84 -11.29 21.33 -21.78
N MET A 85 -12.58 21.27 -22.13
CA MET A 85 -13.24 22.19 -23.08
C MET A 85 -12.55 22.31 -24.45
N GLN A 86 -11.95 21.22 -24.97
CA GLN A 86 -11.37 21.24 -26.31
C GLN A 86 -12.47 21.40 -27.38
N PRO A 87 -12.26 22.26 -28.41
CA PRO A 87 -13.19 22.39 -29.53
C PRO A 87 -13.49 21.03 -30.19
N HIS A 88 -14.75 20.81 -30.57
CA HIS A 88 -15.24 19.57 -31.22
C HIS A 88 -15.05 18.28 -30.42
N SER A 89 -14.75 18.35 -29.12
CA SER A 89 -14.59 17.16 -28.28
C SER A 89 -15.92 16.58 -27.76
N GLY A 90 -17.00 17.36 -27.82
CA GLY A 90 -18.27 17.06 -27.16
C GLY A 90 -18.25 17.41 -25.67
N ALA A 91 -17.32 18.27 -25.25
CA ALA A 91 -17.22 18.73 -23.88
C ALA A 91 -18.32 19.75 -23.57
N LEU A 92 -18.96 19.57 -22.41
CA LEU A 92 -20.02 20.44 -21.93
C LEU A 92 -19.75 20.76 -20.46
N LEU A 93 -19.81 22.03 -20.10
CA LEU A 93 -19.92 22.46 -18.71
C LEU A 93 -21.25 21.99 -18.15
N LEU A 94 -21.23 21.45 -16.94
CA LEU A 94 -22.42 20.92 -16.27
C LEU A 94 -22.73 21.69 -15.00
N ASP A 95 -23.99 21.64 -14.57
CA ASP A 95 -24.42 22.14 -13.27
C ASP A 95 -24.22 21.12 -12.14
N ASP A 96 -24.73 21.45 -10.95
CA ASP A 96 -24.62 20.61 -9.77
C ASP A 96 -25.42 19.29 -9.85
N ASP A 97 -26.44 19.26 -10.71
CA ASP A 97 -27.24 18.07 -11.00
C ASP A 97 -26.74 17.29 -12.23
N LEU A 98 -25.60 17.73 -12.80
CA LEU A 98 -24.93 17.17 -13.98
C LEU A 98 -25.66 17.40 -15.30
N GLU A 99 -26.52 18.42 -15.35
CA GLU A 99 -27.20 18.82 -16.58
C GLU A 99 -26.33 19.82 -17.38
N PRO A 100 -26.33 19.76 -18.71
CA PRO A 100 -25.52 20.65 -19.55
C PRO A 100 -25.93 22.13 -19.44
N ILE A 101 -24.96 22.99 -19.17
CA ILE A 101 -25.11 24.47 -19.18
C ILE A 101 -24.65 25.05 -20.53
N GLY A 102 -23.59 24.49 -21.12
CA GLY A 102 -23.04 24.96 -22.40
C GLY A 102 -21.60 24.51 -22.66
N ASP A 103 -21.00 25.00 -23.75
CA ASP A 103 -19.66 24.61 -24.22
C ASP A 103 -18.65 25.79 -24.26
N SER A 104 -19.00 26.95 -23.70
CA SER A 104 -18.10 28.11 -23.67
C SER A 104 -16.91 27.90 -22.73
N VAL A 105 -15.71 28.13 -23.26
CA VAL A 105 -14.45 28.11 -22.50
C VAL A 105 -14.42 29.25 -21.48
N GLU A 106 -14.92 30.43 -21.85
CA GLU A 106 -14.98 31.61 -20.98
C GLU A 106 -15.84 31.33 -19.74
N VAL A 107 -17.04 30.77 -19.93
CA VAL A 107 -17.92 30.41 -18.81
C VAL A 107 -17.29 29.31 -17.94
N PHE A 108 -16.61 28.33 -18.54
CA PHE A 108 -15.87 27.31 -17.80
C PHE A 108 -14.75 27.91 -16.93
N LEU A 109 -13.99 28.87 -17.46
CA LEU A 109 -12.93 29.55 -16.72
C LEU A 109 -13.49 30.40 -15.58
N ASP A 110 -14.60 31.12 -15.80
CA ASP A 110 -15.28 31.86 -14.73
C ASP A 110 -15.74 30.94 -13.59
N HIS A 111 -16.27 29.76 -13.93
CA HIS A 111 -16.58 28.73 -12.93
C HIS A 111 -15.33 28.25 -12.20
N CYS A 112 -14.20 28.13 -12.91
CA CYS A 112 -12.95 27.71 -12.32
C CYS A 112 -12.39 28.73 -11.33
N ASP A 113 -12.41 30.01 -11.67
CA ASP A 113 -11.93 31.09 -10.80
C ASP A 113 -12.78 31.20 -9.52
N ARG A 114 -14.11 31.11 -9.67
CA ARG A 114 -15.02 31.07 -8.51
C ARG A 114 -14.75 29.85 -7.63
N ALA A 115 -14.62 28.66 -8.23
CA ALA A 115 -14.36 27.44 -7.47
C ALA A 115 -12.98 27.47 -6.80
N ALA A 116 -11.96 28.04 -7.44
CA ALA A 116 -10.61 28.16 -6.88
C ALA A 116 -10.60 29.00 -5.59
N SER A 117 -11.31 30.13 -5.58
CA SER A 117 -11.38 31.04 -4.42
C SER A 117 -12.12 30.46 -3.21
N ARG A 118 -12.95 29.42 -3.42
CA ARG A 118 -13.77 28.79 -2.37
C ARG A 118 -13.06 27.67 -1.62
N GLN A 119 -11.94 27.17 -2.16
CA GLN A 119 -11.25 26.02 -1.58
C GLN A 119 -10.64 26.35 -0.22
N ASP A 120 -10.78 25.44 0.75
CA ASP A 120 -10.03 25.54 2.01
C ASP A 120 -8.63 24.93 1.83
N LEU A 121 -7.75 25.71 1.21
CA LEU A 121 -6.37 25.28 0.92
C LEU A 121 -5.56 25.01 2.18
N THR A 122 -5.90 25.63 3.31
CA THR A 122 -5.23 25.41 4.60
C THR A 122 -5.52 23.99 5.10
N LYS A 123 -6.79 23.61 5.11
CA LYS A 123 -7.23 22.26 5.46
C LYS A 123 -6.70 21.23 4.47
N LEU A 124 -6.75 21.53 3.17
CA LEU A 124 -6.26 20.64 2.12
C LEU A 124 -4.76 20.37 2.27
N LYS A 125 -3.92 21.40 2.41
CA LYS A 125 -2.47 21.26 2.62
C LYS A 125 -2.15 20.45 3.87
N ARG A 126 -2.87 20.69 4.97
CA ARG A 126 -2.72 19.93 6.22
C ARG A 126 -3.05 18.44 6.04
N PHE A 127 -4.17 18.13 5.39
CA PHE A 127 -4.58 16.75 5.09
C PHE A 127 -3.61 16.06 4.13
N ALA A 128 -3.20 16.74 3.05
CA ALA A 128 -2.28 16.22 2.04
C ALA A 128 -0.93 15.80 2.64
N ARG A 129 -0.38 16.62 3.56
CA ARG A 129 0.85 16.27 4.29
C ARG A 129 0.70 15.00 5.13
N LYS A 130 -0.44 14.83 5.81
CA LYS A 130 -0.73 13.62 6.61
C LYS A 130 -0.93 12.39 5.72
N ALA A 131 -1.69 12.56 4.63
CA ALA A 131 -1.96 11.52 3.66
C ALA A 131 -0.68 10.97 3.04
N ARG A 132 0.25 11.84 2.64
CA ARG A 132 1.57 11.44 2.13
C ARG A 132 2.30 10.53 3.12
N LYS A 133 2.39 10.92 4.40
CA LYS A 133 3.05 10.10 5.45
C LYS A 133 2.39 8.72 5.58
N THR A 134 1.07 8.65 5.53
CA THR A 134 0.32 7.39 5.60
C THR A 134 0.63 6.49 4.41
N ILE A 135 0.51 6.98 3.17
CA ILE A 135 0.80 6.17 1.96
C ILE A 135 2.26 5.74 1.92
N THR A 136 3.20 6.64 2.25
CA THR A 136 4.61 6.31 2.37
C THR A 136 4.81 5.17 3.36
N LYS A 137 4.26 5.27 4.58
CA LYS A 137 4.35 4.19 5.57
C LYS A 137 3.74 2.88 5.08
N GLU A 138 2.55 2.89 4.48
CA GLU A 138 1.88 1.69 3.94
C GLU A 138 2.71 1.00 2.84
N ARG A 139 3.47 1.76 2.05
CA ARG A 139 4.31 1.22 0.97
C ARG A 139 5.65 0.73 1.47
N TYR A 140 6.34 1.51 2.30
CA TYR A 140 7.63 1.11 2.87
C TYR A 140 7.47 -0.02 3.91
N SER A 141 6.33 -0.14 4.59
CA SER A 141 6.07 -1.31 5.44
C SER A 141 5.88 -2.61 4.66
N LYS A 142 5.71 -2.54 3.32
CA LYS A 142 5.59 -3.70 2.43
C LYS A 142 6.90 -4.04 1.71
N SER A 143 7.96 -3.25 1.88
CA SER A 143 9.27 -3.53 1.32
C SER A 143 10.23 -3.88 2.45
N PHE A 144 10.84 -5.05 2.40
CA PHE A 144 11.96 -5.39 3.28
C PHE A 144 13.10 -4.39 3.06
N SER A 145 13.80 -4.01 4.15
CA SER A 145 15.03 -3.22 4.04
C SER A 145 16.10 -4.02 3.28
N LYS A 146 17.16 -3.35 2.80
CA LYS A 146 18.31 -4.05 2.20
C LYS A 146 18.89 -5.10 3.15
N ASP A 147 18.99 -4.77 4.43
CA ASP A 147 19.48 -5.70 5.46
C ASP A 147 18.54 -6.90 5.62
N ALA A 148 17.22 -6.68 5.64
CA ALA A 148 16.24 -7.75 5.72
C ALA A 148 16.21 -8.63 4.46
N LEU A 149 16.53 -8.07 3.29
CA LEU A 149 16.71 -8.85 2.06
C LEU A 149 18.01 -9.67 2.10
N SER A 150 19.12 -9.12 2.58
CA SER A 150 20.37 -9.86 2.77
C SER A 150 20.14 -11.05 3.71
N TRP A 151 19.50 -10.78 4.84
CA TRP A 151 19.12 -11.80 5.82
C TRP A 151 18.24 -12.89 5.25
N ARG A 152 17.27 -12.50 4.41
CA ARG A 152 16.41 -13.46 3.72
C ARG A 152 17.25 -14.39 2.86
N THR A 153 18.16 -13.85 2.06
CA THR A 153 19.05 -14.63 1.20
C THR A 153 19.94 -15.56 2.01
N ASP A 154 20.56 -15.06 3.08
CA ASP A 154 21.43 -15.86 3.96
C ASP A 154 20.65 -17.03 4.59
N TRP A 155 19.43 -16.79 5.05
CA TRP A 155 18.57 -17.83 5.63
C TRP A 155 18.06 -18.81 4.58
N GLU A 156 17.70 -18.35 3.38
CA GLU A 156 17.33 -19.23 2.27
C GLU A 156 18.49 -20.16 1.88
N GLU A 157 19.74 -19.66 1.88
CA GLU A 157 20.93 -20.48 1.64
C GLU A 157 21.17 -21.52 2.75
N ILE A 158 21.05 -21.13 4.02
CA ILE A 158 21.19 -22.06 5.15
C ILE A 158 20.09 -23.14 5.11
N ILE A 159 18.85 -22.74 4.85
CA ILE A 159 17.71 -23.66 4.75
C ILE A 159 17.93 -24.65 3.61
N ALA A 160 18.38 -24.19 2.45
CA ALA A 160 18.67 -25.03 1.29
C ALA A 160 19.86 -25.98 1.53
N THR A 161 20.90 -25.50 2.22
CA THR A 161 22.07 -26.32 2.59
C THR A 161 21.70 -27.44 3.55
N GLY A 162 20.79 -27.17 4.50
CA GLY A 162 20.36 -28.14 5.48
C GLY A 162 21.32 -28.28 6.66
N TRP A 163 21.38 -29.49 7.20
CA TRP A 163 22.18 -29.85 8.37
C TRP A 163 23.61 -30.15 7.94
N THR A 164 24.60 -29.50 8.56
CA THR A 164 26.02 -29.65 8.18
C THR A 164 26.91 -30.17 9.31
N GLY A 165 26.39 -30.23 10.54
CA GLY A 165 27.16 -30.75 11.67
C GLY A 165 26.33 -30.99 12.93
N LYS A 166 26.92 -31.77 13.85
CA LYS A 166 26.31 -32.08 15.15
C LYS A 166 26.20 -30.80 16.01
N GLY A 167 25.15 -30.73 16.84
CA GLY A 167 24.93 -29.61 17.77
C GLY A 167 24.22 -28.39 17.17
N GLN A 168 23.85 -28.40 15.89
CA GLN A 168 23.23 -27.26 15.21
C GLN A 168 21.71 -27.13 15.42
N THR A 169 21.05 -28.07 16.11
CA THR A 169 19.58 -28.11 16.21
C THR A 169 18.97 -26.78 16.65
N ASN A 170 19.50 -26.13 17.69
CA ASN A 170 18.90 -24.88 18.17
C ASN A 170 19.07 -23.75 17.17
N THR A 171 20.25 -23.60 16.56
CA THR A 171 20.53 -22.57 15.56
C THR A 171 19.67 -22.77 14.30
N TYR A 172 19.54 -24.00 13.81
CA TYR A 172 18.78 -24.29 12.61
C TYR A 172 17.27 -24.10 12.85
N LEU A 173 16.74 -24.56 13.98
CA LEU A 173 15.33 -24.34 14.33
C LEU A 173 15.01 -22.85 14.53
N GLN A 174 15.93 -22.07 15.11
CA GLN A 174 15.77 -20.62 15.22
C GLN A 174 15.61 -19.95 13.85
N ILE A 175 16.41 -20.37 12.86
CA ILE A 175 16.33 -19.86 11.48
C ILE A 175 15.00 -20.24 10.83
N LEU A 176 14.58 -21.49 10.93
CA LEU A 176 13.31 -21.95 10.35
C LEU A 176 12.11 -21.23 10.96
N VAL A 177 12.03 -21.20 12.29
CA VAL A 177 10.94 -20.51 13.01
C VAL A 177 10.98 -19.01 12.70
N GLY A 178 12.17 -18.41 12.68
CA GLY A 178 12.32 -17.01 12.35
C GLY A 178 11.88 -16.67 10.93
N TYR A 179 12.27 -17.49 9.95
CA TYR A 179 11.90 -17.31 8.55
C TYR A 179 10.38 -17.42 8.36
N GLY A 180 9.76 -18.42 8.99
CA GLY A 180 8.32 -18.63 8.97
C GLY A 180 7.53 -17.45 9.54
N ILE A 181 8.02 -16.81 10.60
CA ILE A 181 7.37 -15.62 11.19
C ILE A 181 7.60 -14.38 10.30
N VAL A 182 8.86 -14.08 9.97
CA VAL A 182 9.25 -12.78 9.40
C VAL A 182 8.93 -12.68 7.91
N PHE A 183 9.16 -13.75 7.15
CA PHE A 183 9.05 -13.71 5.69
C PHE A 183 7.80 -14.41 5.16
N LEU A 184 7.30 -15.42 5.87
CA LEU A 184 6.09 -16.15 5.48
C LEU A 184 4.84 -15.71 6.24
N GLY A 185 4.97 -15.03 7.38
CA GLY A 185 3.84 -14.54 8.18
C GLY A 185 2.96 -15.65 8.74
N LEU A 186 3.55 -16.81 9.08
CA LEU A 186 2.82 -18.00 9.54
C LEU A 186 2.38 -17.86 11.00
N GLU A 187 1.14 -18.28 11.27
CA GLU A 187 0.58 -18.41 12.61
C GLU A 187 1.03 -19.73 13.27
N TYR A 188 0.83 -19.88 14.59
CA TYR A 188 1.48 -20.93 15.40
C TYR A 188 1.47 -22.35 14.82
N GLU A 189 0.30 -22.92 14.48
CA GLU A 189 0.24 -24.30 13.97
C GLU A 189 0.80 -24.43 12.53
N GLU A 190 0.63 -23.41 11.70
CA GLU A 190 1.20 -23.38 10.35
C GLU A 190 2.72 -23.27 10.39
N LEU A 191 3.24 -22.48 11.32
CA LEU A 191 4.66 -22.30 11.61
C LEU A 191 5.31 -23.61 12.08
N VAL A 192 4.66 -24.31 13.02
CA VAL A 192 5.15 -25.62 13.50
C VAL A 192 5.17 -26.63 12.36
N LYS A 193 4.10 -26.71 11.56
CA LYS A 193 4.04 -27.61 10.42
C LYS A 193 5.15 -27.32 9.40
N TYR A 194 5.30 -26.05 9.02
CA TYR A 194 6.35 -25.59 8.11
C TYR A 194 7.74 -25.96 8.61
N ALA A 195 8.08 -25.59 9.85
CA ALA A 195 9.40 -25.83 10.41
C ALA A 195 9.69 -27.33 10.55
N LEU A 196 8.68 -28.15 10.88
CA LEU A 196 8.83 -29.59 10.96
C LEU A 196 9.11 -30.19 9.58
N GLU A 197 8.29 -29.86 8.59
CA GLU A 197 8.43 -30.35 7.22
C GLU A 197 9.79 -29.98 6.62
N VAL A 198 10.23 -28.73 6.79
CA VAL A 198 11.53 -28.28 6.28
C VAL A 198 12.67 -28.95 7.04
N ALA A 199 12.61 -29.03 8.38
CA ALA A 199 13.67 -29.63 9.18
C ALA A 199 13.89 -31.11 8.86
N THR A 200 12.83 -31.89 8.68
CA THR A 200 12.92 -33.34 8.45
C THR A 200 13.31 -33.68 7.01
N ASN A 201 12.96 -32.83 6.05
CA ASN A 201 13.28 -33.03 4.63
C ASN A 201 14.63 -32.44 4.22
N ALA A 202 15.26 -31.63 5.09
CA ALA A 202 16.54 -31.00 4.80
C ALA A 202 17.70 -32.03 4.72
N PRO A 203 18.68 -31.82 3.82
CA PRO A 203 19.89 -32.65 3.73
C PRO A 203 20.59 -32.78 5.08
N GLY A 204 21.11 -33.97 5.41
CA GLY A 204 21.86 -34.21 6.65
C GLY A 204 21.03 -34.35 7.93
N TYR A 205 19.68 -34.29 7.86
CA TYR A 205 18.82 -34.44 9.04
C TYR A 205 19.10 -35.74 9.81
N THR A 206 19.15 -36.87 9.10
CA THR A 206 19.40 -38.18 9.72
C THR A 206 20.81 -38.33 10.27
N GLU A 207 21.79 -37.63 9.70
CA GLU A 207 23.21 -37.76 10.04
C GLU A 207 23.62 -36.85 11.20
N TYR A 208 23.08 -35.62 11.23
CA TYR A 208 23.56 -34.56 12.09
C TYR A 208 22.56 -34.12 13.16
N CYS A 209 21.25 -34.34 12.97
CA CYS A 209 20.26 -34.01 13.99
C CYS A 209 20.21 -35.09 15.08
N GLY A 210 20.75 -34.80 16.27
CA GLY A 210 20.67 -35.70 17.43
C GLY A 210 19.31 -35.70 18.14
N HIS A 211 18.39 -34.81 17.74
CA HIS A 211 17.09 -34.60 18.39
C HIS A 211 15.93 -35.11 17.54
N GLN A 212 16.17 -36.09 16.66
CA GLN A 212 15.14 -36.65 15.76
C GLN A 212 13.87 -37.09 16.51
N HIS A 213 14.05 -37.78 17.64
CA HIS A 213 12.96 -38.30 18.47
C HIS A 213 12.11 -37.21 19.16
N GLU A 214 12.61 -35.98 19.26
CA GLU A 214 11.94 -34.87 19.95
C GLU A 214 11.86 -33.58 19.11
N ILE A 215 12.08 -33.67 17.79
CA ILE A 215 12.25 -32.49 16.94
C ILE A 215 11.01 -31.60 16.94
N GLU A 216 9.82 -32.21 16.89
CA GLU A 216 8.56 -31.48 16.92
C GLU A 216 8.37 -30.73 18.26
N ALA A 217 8.70 -31.38 19.38
CA ALA A 217 8.60 -30.75 20.69
C ALA A 217 9.52 -29.53 20.79
N ARG A 218 10.74 -29.62 20.25
CA ARG A 218 11.68 -28.49 20.19
C ARG A 218 11.18 -27.36 19.28
N ILE A 219 10.63 -27.68 18.12
CA ILE A 219 10.03 -26.68 17.21
C ILE A 219 8.89 -25.95 17.90
N ARG A 220 7.99 -26.68 18.56
CA ARG A 220 6.87 -26.10 19.32
C ARG A 220 7.35 -25.19 20.43
N GLN A 221 8.42 -25.55 21.12
CA GLN A 221 9.04 -24.71 22.15
C GLN A 221 9.60 -23.41 21.55
N TRP A 222 10.34 -23.50 20.44
CA TRP A 222 10.84 -22.33 19.73
C TRP A 222 9.71 -21.42 19.24
N ALA A 223 8.69 -21.98 18.58
CA ALA A 223 7.54 -21.22 18.10
C ALA A 223 6.80 -20.50 19.23
N ARG A 224 6.57 -21.16 20.37
CA ARG A 224 5.96 -20.52 21.56
C ARG A 224 6.83 -19.38 22.08
N ASN A 225 8.13 -19.61 22.23
CA ASN A 225 9.04 -18.60 22.76
C ASN A 225 9.14 -17.38 21.83
N SER A 226 9.25 -17.60 20.52
CA SER A 226 9.38 -16.53 19.52
C SER A 226 8.11 -15.67 19.42
N ILE A 227 6.93 -16.28 19.48
CA ILE A 227 5.65 -15.55 19.44
C ILE A 227 5.41 -14.79 20.75
N ASN A 228 5.66 -15.42 21.91
CA ASN A 228 5.37 -14.81 23.21
C ASN A 228 6.36 -13.70 23.59
N ASN A 229 7.63 -13.82 23.18
CA ASN A 229 8.70 -12.91 23.60
C ASN A 229 8.95 -11.75 22.62
N ASN A 230 8.11 -11.60 21.58
CA ASN A 230 8.19 -10.53 20.59
C ASN A 230 9.57 -10.37 19.90
N GLY A 231 10.41 -11.43 19.90
CA GLY A 231 11.79 -11.32 19.44
C GLY A 231 12.43 -12.67 19.16
N ILE A 232 13.00 -12.79 17.96
CA ILE A 232 13.98 -13.84 17.62
C ILE A 232 15.35 -13.26 18.01
N PRO A 233 16.13 -13.93 18.89
CA PRO A 233 17.45 -13.43 19.27
C PRO A 233 18.31 -13.17 18.03
N ASN A 234 19.05 -12.05 18.01
CA ASN A 234 19.90 -11.54 16.91
C ASN A 234 19.26 -10.69 15.79
N MET A 235 17.98 -10.27 15.87
CA MET A 235 17.42 -9.22 14.98
C MET A 235 18.30 -7.94 14.97
N PRO A 236 18.54 -7.25 13.83
CA PRO A 236 19.00 -5.87 13.88
C PRO A 236 17.84 -5.07 14.48
N ALA A 237 18.14 -3.97 15.16
CA ALA A 237 17.12 -3.09 15.73
C ALA A 237 16.35 -2.32 14.64
N THR A 238 15.69 -3.00 13.70
CA THR A 238 14.72 -2.42 12.77
C THR A 238 13.34 -2.53 13.39
N GLN A 239 13.12 -1.65 14.37
CA GLN A 239 11.82 -1.17 14.84
C GLN A 239 10.83 -2.27 15.26
N ASN A 240 10.45 -2.21 16.54
CA ASN A 240 9.19 -2.72 17.07
C ASN A 240 8.01 -2.20 16.22
N ALA A 241 7.78 -2.79 15.05
CA ALA A 241 6.52 -2.72 14.36
C ALA A 241 5.71 -3.88 14.94
N PRO A 242 4.55 -3.62 15.59
CA PRO A 242 3.67 -4.72 15.93
C PRO A 242 3.35 -5.44 14.63
N VAL A 243 3.77 -6.70 14.53
CA VAL A 243 3.26 -7.62 13.52
C VAL A 243 1.77 -7.71 13.79
N LYS A 244 0.99 -6.89 13.07
CA LYS A 244 -0.46 -6.95 13.14
C LYS A 244 -0.81 -8.24 12.39
N PRO A 245 -1.56 -9.18 13.01
CA PRO A 245 -1.98 -10.38 12.32
C PRO A 245 -2.69 -9.98 11.03
N LEU A 246 -2.26 -10.55 9.91
CA LEU A 246 -3.00 -10.49 8.66
C LEU A 246 -4.35 -11.14 8.94
N GLN A 247 -5.40 -10.33 9.06
CA GLN A 247 -6.73 -10.87 9.22
C GLN A 247 -7.05 -11.80 8.04
N PRO A 248 -7.58 -13.00 8.26
CA PRO A 248 -7.98 -13.89 7.20
C PRO A 248 -9.29 -13.36 6.60
N HIS A 249 -9.21 -12.68 5.45
CA HIS A 249 -10.39 -12.40 4.65
C HIS A 249 -10.35 -13.20 3.34
N LEU A 250 -11.38 -14.03 3.21
CA LEU A 250 -11.89 -14.72 2.03
C LEU A 250 -11.30 -16.10 1.68
N ARG A 251 -11.73 -17.10 2.46
CA ARG A 251 -12.36 -18.30 1.87
C ARG A 251 -13.88 -18.13 1.92
N ARG A 252 -14.48 -17.81 0.77
CA ARG A 252 -15.72 -18.37 0.21
C ARG A 252 -15.92 -17.77 -1.17
#